data_AF-A0A329SPC9-F1
#
_entry.id   AF-A0A329SPC9-F1
#
_cell.length_a   1.000
_cell.length_b   1.000
_cell.length_c   1.000
_cell.angle_alpha   90.00
_cell.angle_beta   90.00
_cell.angle_gamma   90.00
#
_symmetry.space_group_name_H-M   'P 1'
#
loop_
_entity.id
_entity.type
_entity.pdbx_description
1 polymer ?
#
loop_
_entity_poly.entity_id
_entity_poly.type
_entity_poly.pdbx_seq_one_letter_code
_entity_poly.pdbx_strand_id
1 'polypeptide(L)'
;MIQYVESIKGAEKLRDNYNPASWMLDVIGVGVSNTNGVKTDFVTVFKSSALHECLQSNLDREGRHRRYHHLNTATSVLQPSLRR
;
A
#
# COMPACT_ATOMS: atom_id res chain seq x y z
N MET A 1 5.01 33.40 -4.57
CA MET A 1 4.64 31.96 -4.67
C MET A 1 5.13 31.33 -5.96
N ILE A 2 4.76 31.83 -7.15
CA ILE A 2 5.21 31.27 -8.45
C ILE A 2 6.75 31.18 -8.53
N GLN A 3 7.45 32.27 -8.25
CA GLN A 3 8.93 32.32 -8.24
C GLN A 3 9.57 31.32 -7.27
N TYR A 4 8.92 31.04 -6.14
CA TYR A 4 9.41 30.06 -5.17
C TYR A 4 9.33 28.65 -5.76
N VAL A 5 8.20 28.31 -6.39
CA VAL A 5 7.99 27.01 -7.01
C VAL A 5 8.92 26.81 -8.22
N GLU A 6 9.15 27.85 -9.02
CA GLU A 6 10.10 27.82 -10.14
C GLU A 6 11.56 27.66 -9.70
N SER A 7 11.90 28.06 -8.47
CA SER A 7 13.24 27.87 -7.91
C SER A 7 13.51 26.42 -7.44
N ILE A 8 12.47 25.58 -7.36
CA ILE A 8 12.60 24.16 -7.00
C ILE A 8 13.24 23.40 -8.16
N LYS A 9 14.33 22.68 -7.88
CA LYS A 9 15.04 21.88 -8.87
C LYS A 9 14.14 20.73 -9.35
N GLY A 10 13.69 20.81 -10.60
CA GLY A 10 12.81 19.82 -11.24
C GLY A 10 11.37 20.29 -11.47
N ALA A 11 10.99 21.48 -11.02
CA ALA A 11 9.71 22.09 -11.39
C ALA A 11 9.74 22.64 -12.83
N GLU A 12 8.68 22.38 -13.61
CA GLU A 12 8.50 23.00 -14.93
C GLU A 12 8.17 24.49 -14.75
N LYS A 13 8.78 25.36 -15.56
CA LYS A 13 8.50 26.81 -15.54
C LYS A 13 7.11 27.13 -16.08
N LEU A 14 6.49 28.19 -15.57
CA LEU A 14 5.21 28.64 -16.08
C LEU A 14 5.39 29.23 -17.48
N ARG A 15 4.59 28.77 -18.45
CA ARG A 15 4.59 29.30 -19.82
C ARG A 15 3.79 30.60 -19.88
N ASP A 16 4.23 31.52 -20.73
CA ASP A 16 3.50 32.76 -20.99
C ASP A 16 2.08 32.45 -21.51
N ASN A 17 1.09 33.18 -20.99
CA ASN A 17 -0.34 33.01 -21.29
C ASN A 17 -0.96 31.66 -20.86
N TYR A 18 -0.29 30.90 -19.98
CA TYR A 18 -0.85 29.68 -19.41
C TYR A 18 -1.56 29.95 -18.07
N ASN A 19 -2.65 29.22 -17.80
CA ASN A 19 -3.40 29.39 -16.56
C ASN A 19 -2.52 28.97 -15.35
N PRO A 20 -2.20 29.89 -14.41
CA PRO A 20 -1.36 29.56 -13.26
C PRO A 20 -1.94 28.45 -12.37
N ALA A 21 -3.27 28.33 -12.31
CA ALA A 21 -3.92 27.26 -11.54
C ALA A 21 -3.70 25.88 -12.17
N SER A 22 -3.80 25.80 -13.50
CA SER A 22 -3.50 24.57 -14.25
C SER A 22 -2.03 24.18 -14.11
N TRP A 23 -1.11 25.15 -14.21
CA TRP A 23 0.32 24.89 -14.07
C TRP A 23 0.69 24.41 -12.68
N MET A 24 0.08 24.99 -11.64
CA MET A 24 0.32 24.54 -10.26
C MET A 24 -0.13 23.09 -10.06
N LEU A 25 -1.23 22.67 -10.69
CA LEU A 25 -1.68 21.28 -10.68
C LEU A 25 -0.73 20.36 -11.45
N ASP A 26 -0.09 20.84 -12.52
CA ASP A 26 0.93 20.05 -13.21
C ASP A 26 2.19 19.93 -12.36
N VAL A 27 2.67 21.03 -11.76
CA VAL A 27 3.86 21.02 -10.90
C VAL A 27 3.66 20.16 -9.63
N ILE A 28 2.49 20.18 -9.01
CA ILE A 28 2.18 19.37 -7.83
C ILE A 28 1.73 17.94 -8.21
N GLY A 29 0.86 17.82 -9.21
CA GLY A 29 0.16 16.59 -9.59
C GLY A 29 0.96 15.68 -10.52
N VAL A 30 1.81 16.22 -11.40
CA VAL A 30 2.80 15.45 -12.18
C VAL A 30 4.08 15.23 -11.37
N GLY A 31 4.37 16.10 -10.39
CA GLY A 31 5.53 16.00 -9.49
C GLY A 31 5.49 14.87 -8.44
N VAL A 32 4.33 14.22 -8.20
CA VAL A 32 4.26 12.98 -7.40
C VAL A 32 4.51 11.73 -8.26
N SER A 33 4.41 11.84 -9.59
CA SER A 33 4.73 10.75 -10.51
C SER A 33 6.18 10.84 -10.99
N ASN A 34 7.10 10.46 -10.10
CA ASN A 34 8.32 9.73 -10.42
C ASN A 34 9.12 10.15 -11.69
N THR A 35 9.76 11.32 -11.69
CA THR A 35 10.77 11.67 -12.72
C THR A 35 12.10 12.21 -12.19
N ASN A 36 12.31 12.24 -10.87
CA ASN A 36 13.58 12.68 -10.28
C ASN A 36 14.37 11.52 -9.66
N GLY A 37 15.10 10.79 -10.52
CA GLY A 37 16.48 10.37 -10.27
C GLY A 37 16.78 9.25 -9.27
N VAL A 38 15.88 8.89 -8.36
CA VAL A 38 16.01 7.67 -7.57
C VAL A 38 14.76 6.86 -7.75
N LYS A 39 14.81 5.94 -8.71
CA LYS A 39 13.84 4.86 -8.85
C LYS A 39 14.04 3.88 -7.69
N THR A 40 13.86 4.36 -6.46
CA THR A 40 13.84 3.51 -5.28
C THR A 40 12.64 2.61 -5.49
N ASP A 41 12.91 1.34 -5.78
CA ASP A 41 11.86 0.34 -5.84
C ASP A 41 11.37 0.11 -4.41
N PHE A 42 10.41 0.93 -3.98
CA PHE A 42 9.80 0.84 -2.66
C PHE A 42 9.20 -0.55 -2.41
N VAL A 43 8.78 -1.26 -3.47
CA VAL A 43 8.30 -2.64 -3.37
C VAL A 43 9.45 -3.56 -2.96
N THR A 44 10.60 -3.46 -3.63
CA THR A 44 11.77 -4.27 -3.30
C THR A 44 12.33 -3.92 -1.91
N VAL A 45 12.47 -2.63 -1.59
CA VAL A 45 12.94 -2.16 -0.27
C VAL A 45 12.01 -2.62 0.84
N PHE A 46 10.69 -2.54 0.62
CA PHE A 46 9.71 -3.02 1.58
C PHE A 46 9.82 -4.53 1.76
N LYS A 47 9.84 -5.31 0.67
CA LYS A 47 9.94 -6.78 0.72
C LYS A 47 11.21 -7.27 1.42
N SER A 48 12.32 -6.55 1.33
CA SER A 48 13.57 -6.88 2.02
C SER A 48 13.66 -6.36 3.47
N SER A 49 12.64 -5.66 3.96
CA SER A 49 12.67 -5.05 5.29
C SER A 49 12.13 -5.97 6.39
N ALA A 50 12.62 -5.78 7.62
CA ALA A 50 12.08 -6.46 8.80
C ALA A 50 10.59 -6.16 9.05
N LEU A 51 10.09 -5.02 8.56
CA LEU A 51 8.67 -4.66 8.60
C LEU A 51 7.81 -5.65 7.78
N HIS A 52 8.29 -6.08 6.62
CA HIS A 52 7.61 -7.07 5.80
C HIS A 52 7.57 -8.44 6.48
N GLU A 53 8.66 -8.88 7.08
CA GLU A 53 8.72 -10.12 7.85
C GLU A 53 7.78 -10.11 9.07
N CYS A 54 7.74 -8.99 9.79
CA CYS A 54 6.82 -8.79 10.91
C CYS A 54 5.36 -8.83 10.45
N LEU A 55 5.04 -8.10 9.38
CA LEU A 55 3.69 -8.10 8.80
C LEU A 55 3.27 -9.51 8.35
N GLN A 56 4.13 -10.22 7.62
CA GLN A 56 3.86 -11.57 7.16
C GLN A 56 3.63 -12.53 8.34
N SER A 57 4.48 -12.46 9.38
CA SER A 57 4.33 -13.27 10.58
C SER A 57 3.02 -13.01 11.33
N ASN A 58 2.55 -11.75 11.36
CA ASN A 58 1.27 -11.39 11.96
C ASN A 58 0.09 -11.89 11.11
N LEU A 59 0.13 -11.70 9.79
CA LEU A 59 -0.90 -12.20 8.87
C LEU A 59 -0.99 -13.73 8.90
N ASP A 60 0.14 -14.43 9.02
CA ASP A 60 0.16 -15.90 9.14
C ASP A 60 -0.43 -16.39 10.48
N ARG A 61 -0.33 -15.58 11.55
CA ARG A 61 -0.97 -15.87 12.84
C ARG A 61 -2.48 -15.64 12.78
N GLU A 62 -2.92 -14.57 12.13
CA GLU A 62 -4.34 -14.23 11.98
C GLU A 62 -5.05 -15.10 10.93
N GLY A 63 -4.35 -15.51 9.86
CA GLY A 63 -4.84 -16.45 8.86
C GLY A 63 -5.18 -17.83 9.43
N ARG A 64 -4.54 -18.22 10.54
CA ARG A 64 -4.90 -19.43 11.31
C ARG A 64 -6.19 -19.27 12.13
N HIS A 65 -6.59 -18.05 12.46
CA HIS A 65 -7.80 -17.78 13.25
C HIS A 65 -9.10 -17.77 12.44
N ARG A 66 -9.04 -17.71 11.10
CA ARG A 66 -10.25 -17.77 10.26
C ARG A 66 -10.69 -19.19 9.86
N ARG A 67 -9.92 -20.23 10.21
CA ARG A 67 -10.22 -21.63 9.81
C ARG A 67 -10.87 -22.52 10.87
N TYR A 68 -11.11 -22.04 12.10
CA TYR A 68 -11.63 -22.91 13.17
C TYR A 68 -12.81 -22.34 13.97
N HIS A 69 -13.81 -21.76 13.31
CA HIS A 69 -15.06 -21.41 13.98
C HIS A 69 -16.33 -22.09 13.41
N HIS A 70 -16.23 -22.97 12.42
CA HIS A 70 -17.41 -23.64 11.84
C HIS A 70 -17.35 -25.18 11.75
N LEU A 71 -16.29 -25.85 12.24
CA LEU A 71 -16.15 -27.32 12.06
C LEU A 71 -16.30 -28.16 13.33
N ASN A 72 -16.47 -27.57 14.53
CA ASN A 72 -16.51 -28.37 15.76
C ASN A 72 -17.93 -28.70 16.27
N THR A 73 -18.99 -28.23 15.60
CA THR A 73 -20.37 -28.48 16.09
C THR A 73 -20.99 -29.76 15.49
N ALA A 74 -20.45 -30.31 14.40
CA ALA A 74 -21.07 -31.43 13.70
C ALA A 74 -20.60 -32.83 14.14
N THR A 75 -19.44 -32.96 14.81
CA THR A 75 -18.89 -34.28 15.16
C THR A 75 -19.34 -34.79 16.53
N SER A 76 -19.95 -33.96 17.38
CA SER A 76 -20.42 -34.40 18.71
C SER A 76 -21.87 -34.93 18.74
N VAL A 77 -22.65 -34.78 17.66
CA VAL A 77 -24.12 -35.05 17.69
C VAL A 77 -24.51 -36.35 16.96
N LEU A 78 -23.58 -37.03 16.28
CA LEU A 78 -23.85 -38.29 15.59
C LEU A 78 -23.03 -39.44 16.17
N GLN A 79 -23.38 -39.86 17.38
CA GLN A 79 -23.27 -41.26 17.83
C GLN A 79 -24.00 -41.43 19.17
N PRO A 80 -25.25 -41.94 19.14
CA PRO A 80 -25.60 -42.96 20.12
C PRO A 80 -26.59 -43.99 19.54
N SER A 81 -26.11 -45.13 19.07
CA SER A 81 -26.80 -46.44 19.23
C SER A 81 -26.14 -47.53 18.38
N LEU A 82 -25.11 -48.19 18.91
CA LEU A 82 -24.87 -49.62 18.61
C LEU A 82 -23.94 -50.24 19.66
N ARG A 83 -24.47 -50.39 20.87
CA ARG A 83 -24.01 -51.40 21.84
C ARG A 83 -25.20 -51.86 22.70
N ARG A 84 -25.95 -52.83 22.20
CA ARG A 84 -26.37 -54.02 22.93
C ARG A 84 -26.93 -55.03 21.94
#